data_AF-A0A522UUZ2-F1
#
_entry.id   AF-A0A522UUZ2-F1
#
_cell.length_a   1.000
_cell.length_b   1.000
_cell.length_c   1.000
_cell.angle_alpha   90.00
_cell.angle_beta   90.00
_cell.angle_gamma   90.00
#
_symmetry.space_group_name_H-M   'P 1'
#
loop_
_entity.id
_entity.type
_entity.pdbx_description
1 polymer ?
#
loop_
_entity_poly.entity_id
_entity_poly.type
_entity_poly.pdbx_seq_one_letter_code
_entity_poly.pdbx_strand_id
1 'polypeptide(L)'
;MEIMEFQWDDNNIAHIARHSISPDEVEDVAFDDDPWIRKGKSGTRYMLGYTIGGRYLFVVYALKGKGTVRVITAMDMDDKIKRLYKKRSK
;
A
#
# COMPACT_ATOMS: atom_id res chain seq x y z
N MET A 1 -14.03 1.99 -2.87
CA MET A 1 -13.51 1.20 -4.01
C MET A 1 -12.74 0.09 -3.38
N GLU A 2 -13.19 -1.13 -3.58
CA GLU A 2 -12.66 -2.32 -2.96
C GLU A 2 -11.55 -2.88 -3.85
N ILE A 3 -10.36 -3.07 -3.27
CA ILE A 3 -9.30 -3.85 -3.91
C ILE A 3 -9.75 -5.31 -3.80
N MET A 4 -9.69 -6.06 -4.90
CA MET A 4 -10.07 -7.48 -4.91
C MET A 4 -8.85 -8.38 -5.08
N GLU A 5 -7.84 -7.93 -5.83
CA GLU A 5 -6.67 -8.73 -6.16
C GLU A 5 -5.47 -7.85 -6.48
N PHE A 6 -4.28 -8.33 -6.13
CA PHE A 6 -3.01 -7.75 -6.52
C PHE A 6 -2.39 -8.50 -7.71
N GLN A 7 -2.08 -7.75 -8.77
CA GLN A 7 -1.26 -8.23 -9.86
C GLN A 7 0.23 -8.14 -9.47
N TRP A 8 0.75 -9.26 -8.98
CA TRP A 8 2.17 -9.44 -8.70
C TRP A 8 2.92 -10.05 -9.89
N ASP A 9 4.14 -9.60 -10.11
CA ASP A 9 5.13 -10.24 -10.97
C ASP A 9 6.54 -10.04 -10.40
N ASP A 10 7.52 -10.74 -10.96
CA ASP A 10 8.89 -10.70 -10.46
C ASP A 10 9.46 -9.27 -10.39
N ASN A 11 9.01 -8.38 -11.28
CA ASN A 11 9.52 -7.01 -11.33
C ASN A 11 9.01 -6.18 -10.15
N ASN A 12 7.70 -6.19 -9.87
CA ASN A 12 7.17 -5.40 -8.75
C ASN A 12 7.47 -6.04 -7.40
N ILE A 13 7.53 -7.37 -7.30
CA ILE A 13 8.02 -8.08 -6.12
C ILE A 13 9.47 -7.67 -5.83
N ALA A 14 10.38 -7.79 -6.81
CA ALA A 14 11.77 -7.41 -6.62
C ALA A 14 11.95 -5.93 -6.32
N HIS A 15 11.06 -5.06 -6.82
CA HIS A 15 11.10 -3.63 -6.52
C HIS A 15 10.78 -3.34 -5.06
N ILE A 16 9.68 -3.88 -4.52
CA ILE A 16 9.31 -3.66 -3.11
C ILE A 16 10.24 -4.39 -2.13
N ALA A 17 10.83 -5.52 -2.54
CA ALA A 17 11.83 -6.22 -1.74
C ALA A 17 13.09 -5.37 -1.45
N ARG A 18 13.44 -4.40 -2.33
CA ARG A 18 14.52 -3.44 -2.06
C ARG A 18 14.21 -2.49 -0.90
N HIS A 19 12.94 -2.38 -0.51
CA HIS A 19 12.47 -1.66 0.66
C HIS A 19 12.21 -2.61 1.85
N SER A 20 12.67 -3.86 1.76
CA SER A 20 12.42 -4.91 2.76
C SER A 20 10.94 -5.11 3.03
N ILE A 21 10.11 -5.09 1.98
CA ILE A 21 8.67 -5.30 2.06
C ILE A 21 8.29 -6.51 1.23
N SER A 22 7.45 -7.39 1.78
CA SER A 22 6.87 -8.52 1.05
C SER A 22 5.52 -8.17 0.41
N PRO A 23 5.08 -8.93 -0.60
CA PRO A 23 3.70 -8.86 -1.10
C PRO A 23 2.66 -9.03 0.01
N ASP A 24 2.86 -9.98 0.92
CA ASP A 24 1.93 -10.25 2.03
C ASP A 24 1.75 -9.03 2.93
N GLU A 25 2.83 -8.29 3.25
CA GLU A 25 2.71 -7.06 4.03
C GLU A 25 1.90 -5.95 3.32
N VAL A 26 1.90 -5.94 1.99
CA VAL A 26 1.05 -5.01 1.22
C VAL A 26 -0.40 -5.47 1.22
N GLU A 27 -0.63 -6.77 1.20
CA GLU A 27 -1.96 -7.38 1.28
C GLU A 27 -2.58 -7.20 2.67
N ASP A 28 -1.81 -7.38 3.75
CA ASP A 28 -2.21 -7.06 5.13
C ASP A 28 -2.81 -5.63 5.21
N VAL A 29 -2.10 -4.67 4.63
CA VAL A 29 -2.52 -3.25 4.62
C VAL A 29 -3.82 -3.04 3.85
N ALA A 30 -4.10 -3.89 2.85
CA ALA A 30 -5.27 -3.76 2.00
C ALA A 30 -6.52 -4.46 2.55
N PHE A 31 -6.34 -5.60 3.22
CA PHE A 31 -7.43 -6.52 3.57
C PHE A 31 -7.63 -6.68 5.08
N ASP A 32 -6.58 -6.52 5.89
CA ASP A 32 -6.63 -6.69 7.35
C ASP A 32 -6.65 -5.35 8.11
N ASP A 33 -6.54 -4.22 7.39
CA ASP A 33 -6.69 -2.86 7.91
C ASP A 33 -7.85 -2.10 7.21
N ASP A 34 -8.22 -0.92 7.72
CA ASP A 34 -9.01 0.10 7.01
C ASP A 34 -8.05 1.20 6.50
N PRO A 35 -7.34 0.95 5.38
CA PRO A 35 -6.27 1.82 4.97
C PRO A 35 -6.78 3.19 4.49
N TRP A 36 -5.95 4.21 4.68
CA TRP A 36 -6.20 5.50 4.06
C TRP A 36 -5.94 5.44 2.56
N ILE A 37 -7.01 5.53 1.79
CA ILE A 37 -6.88 5.65 0.34
C ILE A 37 -6.88 7.12 -0.06
N ARG A 38 -5.84 7.53 -0.80
CA ARG A 38 -5.75 8.87 -1.39
C ARG A 38 -5.46 8.80 -2.89
N LYS A 39 -5.90 9.81 -3.63
CA LYS A 39 -5.49 9.99 -5.02
C LYS A 39 -4.02 10.40 -5.08
N GLY A 40 -3.26 9.71 -5.92
CA GLY A 40 -1.87 10.02 -6.20
C GLY A 40 -1.68 10.86 -7.46
N LYS A 41 -0.42 10.97 -7.91
CA LYS A 41 -0.08 11.66 -9.17
C LYS A 41 -0.20 10.71 -10.36
N SER A 42 -0.40 11.26 -11.55
CA SER A 42 -0.35 10.50 -12.83
C SER A 42 -1.24 9.25 -12.84
N GLY A 43 -2.45 9.33 -12.28
CA GLY A 43 -3.40 8.22 -12.25
C GLY A 43 -3.14 7.14 -11.19
N THR A 44 -2.15 7.32 -10.32
CA THR A 44 -1.87 6.42 -9.19
C THR A 44 -2.80 6.67 -8.00
N ARG A 45 -2.78 5.73 -7.07
CA ARG A 45 -3.41 5.83 -5.75
C ARG A 45 -2.39 5.50 -4.68
N TYR A 46 -2.62 6.07 -3.51
CA TYR A 46 -1.86 5.79 -2.30
C TYR A 46 -2.74 5.03 -1.32
N MET A 47 -2.17 4.02 -0.69
CA MET A 47 -2.75 3.26 0.41
C MET A 47 -1.80 3.37 1.57
N LEU A 48 -2.29 3.91 2.69
CA LEU A 48 -1.52 4.03 3.92
C LEU A 48 -2.20 3.15 4.94
N GLY A 49 -1.48 2.26 5.60
CA GLY A 49 -2.05 1.42 6.66
C GLY A 49 -1.00 0.79 7.54
N TYR A 50 -1.42 -0.13 8.40
CA TYR A 50 -0.52 -0.94 9.19
C TYR A 50 -0.57 -2.41 8.78
N THR A 51 0.56 -3.10 8.89
CA THR A 51 0.66 -4.55 8.66
C THR A 51 0.30 -5.30 9.94
N ILE A 52 -0.01 -6.61 9.83
CA ILE A 52 -0.21 -7.47 11.01
C ILE A 52 1.06 -7.49 11.87
N GLY A 53 2.24 -7.42 11.23
CA GLY A 53 3.54 -7.31 11.89
C GLY A 53 3.83 -5.96 12.58
N GLY A 54 2.89 -5.00 12.54
CA GLY A 54 2.99 -3.72 13.26
C GLY A 54 3.80 -2.63 12.53
N ARG A 55 4.13 -2.84 11.24
CA ARG A 55 4.76 -1.80 10.41
C ARG A 55 3.70 -0.86 9.85
N TYR A 56 4.11 0.33 9.48
CA TYR A 56 3.23 1.34 8.87
C TYR A 56 3.72 1.55 7.46
N LEU A 57 2.93 1.18 6.45
CA LEU A 57 3.37 1.23 5.06
C LEU A 57 2.65 2.30 4.26
N PHE A 58 3.41 2.97 3.41
CA PHE A 58 2.93 3.80 2.32
C PHE A 58 3.09 3.03 1.01
N VAL A 59 1.96 2.69 0.39
CA VAL A 59 1.90 1.89 -0.84
C VAL A 59 1.38 2.75 -1.99
N VAL A 60 2.08 2.73 -3.11
CA VAL A 60 1.65 3.36 -4.36
C VAL A 60 1.20 2.26 -5.32
N TYR A 61 0.00 2.38 -5.86
CA TYR A 61 -0.55 1.41 -6.79
C TYR A 61 -1.33 2.08 -7.93
N ALA A 62 -1.49 1.35 -9.02
CA ALA A 62 -2.36 1.71 -10.13
C ALA A 62 -3.52 0.72 -10.24
N LEU A 63 -4.69 1.21 -10.65
CA LEU A 63 -5.83 0.36 -10.95
C LEU A 63 -5.64 -0.29 -12.33
N LYS A 64 -5.92 -1.59 -12.43
CA LYS A 64 -5.97 -2.33 -13.71
C LYS A 64 -7.40 -2.59 -14.18
N GLY A 65 -8.39 -2.35 -13.32
CA GLY A 65 -9.82 -2.55 -13.59
C GLY A 65 -10.36 -3.75 -12.83
N LYS A 66 -11.70 -3.83 -12.68
CA LYS A 66 -12.39 -4.93 -11.99
C LYS A 66 -11.86 -5.27 -10.58
N GLY A 67 -11.38 -4.27 -9.84
CA GLY A 67 -10.81 -4.48 -8.50
C GLY A 67 -9.35 -4.97 -8.48
N THR A 68 -8.77 -5.31 -9.64
CA THR A 68 -7.34 -5.66 -9.76
C THR A 68 -6.47 -4.40 -9.67
N VAL A 69 -5.42 -4.47 -8.86
CA VAL A 69 -4.44 -3.40 -8.70
C VAL A 69 -3.03 -3.89 -8.97
N ARG A 70 -2.15 -2.99 -9.40
CA ARG A 70 -0.72 -3.27 -9.53
C ARG A 70 0.06 -2.34 -8.63
N VAL A 71 0.86 -2.91 -7.74
CA VAL A 71 1.77 -2.14 -6.88
C VAL A 71 2.92 -1.60 -7.73
N ILE A 72 3.17 -0.31 -7.57
CA ILE A 72 4.27 0.41 -8.20
C ILE A 72 5.45 0.44 -7.24
N THR A 73 5.21 0.80 -5.97
CA THR A 73 6.21 0.78 -4.90
C THR A 73 5.53 0.72 -3.53
N ALA A 74 6.26 0.29 -2.52
CA ALA A 74 5.84 0.28 -1.13
C ALA A 74 7.06 0.62 -0.26
N MET A 75 6.83 1.36 0.83
CA MET A 75 7.89 1.75 1.77
C MET A 75 7.31 2.01 3.16
N ASP A 76 8.14 1.94 4.19
CA ASP A 76 7.75 2.38 5.54
C ASP A 76 7.36 3.87 5.52
N MET A 77 6.32 4.21 6.28
CA MET A 77 5.96 5.61 6.51
C MET A 77 7.05 6.29 7.35
N ASP A 78 7.49 7.46 6.92
CA ASP A 78 8.27 8.36 7.78
C ASP A 78 7.42 8.89 8.95
N ASP A 79 8.07 9.49 9.95
CA ASP A 79 7.40 9.99 11.15
C ASP A 79 6.33 11.04 10.86
N LYS A 80 6.53 11.86 9.81
CA LYS A 80 5.59 12.91 9.43
C LYS A 80 4.31 12.30 8.86
N ILE A 81 4.43 11.35 7.95
CA ILE A 81 3.34 10.62 7.33
C ILE A 81 2.64 9.75 8.36
N LYS A 82 3.39 9.06 9.23
CA LYS A 82 2.83 8.24 10.33
C LYS A 82 2.02 9.10 11.31
N ARG A 83 2.49 10.29 11.67
CA ARG A 83 1.73 11.24 12.50
C ARG A 83 0.45 11.72 11.81
N LEU A 84 0.52 12.01 10.51
CA LEU A 84 -0.66 12.38 9.72
C LEU A 84 -1.67 11.23 9.65
N TYR A 85 -1.20 10.00 9.40
CA TYR A 85 -2.00 8.78 9.35
C TYR A 85 -2.77 8.57 10.65
N LYS A 86 -2.07 8.61 11.80
CA LYS A 86 -2.66 8.42 13.12
C LYS A 86 -3.68 9.51 13.49
N LYS A 87 -3.50 10.74 13.00
CA LYS A 87 -4.46 11.83 13.22
C LYS A 87 -5.77 11.66 12.45
N ARG A 88 -5.76 10.96 11.31
CA ARG A 88 -6.98 10.61 10.57
C ARG A 88 -7.82 9.57 11.31
N SER A 89 -7.17 8.62 11.98
CA SER A 89 -7.83 7.49 12.64
C SER A 89 -8.60 7.89 13.93
N LYS A 90 -8.78 9.19 14.18
CA LYS A 90 -9.65 9.77 15.22
C LYS A 90 -10.78 10.52 14.55
#